data_AF-A0A2E4YYG6-F1
#
_entry.id   AF-A0A2E4YYG6-F1
#
_cell.length_a   1.000
_cell.length_b   1.000
_cell.length_c   1.000
_cell.angle_alpha   90.00
_cell.angle_beta   90.00
_cell.angle_gamma   90.00
#
_symmetry.space_group_name_H-M   'P 1'
#
loop_
_entity.id
_entity.type
_entity.pdbx_description
1 polymer ?
#
loop_
_entity_poly.entity_id
_entity_poly.type
_entity_poly.pdbx_seq_one_letter_code
_entity_poly.pdbx_strand_id
1 'polypeptide(L)'
;MGGGMGGGMGGFGGGVGGGQGGGASLGGLLGGLGGGAISAAQNYQTTTMPFGTTLDVIPYVASDGYTIHLTVIPKITEFLGYEDAPFQNQVIAGVGNTVSAALQQPLALPSIRVRYITSSVHVWDGQTLVLGGLIAENVVKVKDKVPMLGDVPFIGRLFRSERSATEKKNLMIFVSPRIIDPAGNPVHTETDWPYNPNNIPGQAPVLDQAGN
;
A
#
# COMPACT_ATOMS: atom_id res chain seq x y z
N MET A 1 -75.16 21.47 3.71
CA MET A 1 -75.79 20.25 4.26
C MET A 1 -75.21 19.06 3.53
N GLY A 2 -74.69 18.06 4.28
CA GLY A 2 -74.16 16.78 3.79
C GLY A 2 -72.76 16.90 3.17
N GLY A 3 -71.69 16.28 3.69
CA GLY A 3 -71.51 14.84 3.95
C GLY A 3 -70.62 14.29 2.81
N GLY A 4 -69.59 13.48 2.99
CA GLY A 4 -69.04 12.81 4.16
C GLY A 4 -67.64 12.26 3.83
N MET A 5 -67.01 11.75 4.89
CA MET A 5 -65.69 11.14 4.95
C MET A 5 -65.57 9.90 4.04
N GLY A 6 -64.40 9.74 3.39
CA GLY A 6 -63.98 8.51 2.73
C GLY A 6 -62.64 8.05 3.30
N GLY A 7 -62.64 6.91 3.99
CA GLY A 7 -61.45 6.22 4.50
C GLY A 7 -60.99 5.08 3.60
N GLY A 8 -59.79 4.55 3.86
CA GLY A 8 -59.19 3.37 3.25
C GLY A 8 -57.66 3.40 3.39
N MET A 9 -57.06 3.00 4.52
CA MET A 9 -56.58 1.65 4.88
C MET A 9 -55.57 1.01 3.90
N GLY A 10 -54.35 0.80 4.42
CA GLY A 10 -53.62 -0.47 4.33
C GLY A 10 -52.69 -0.71 3.13
N GLY A 11 -51.38 -0.69 3.37
CA GLY A 11 -50.37 -1.16 2.42
C GLY A 11 -48.96 -1.20 3.01
N PHE A 12 -48.70 -2.17 3.89
CA PHE A 12 -47.35 -2.55 4.32
C PHE A 12 -46.64 -3.27 3.16
N GLY A 13 -45.43 -2.84 2.82
CA GLY A 13 -44.50 -3.53 1.91
C GLY A 13 -43.07 -3.31 2.39
N GLY A 14 -42.43 -4.39 2.83
CA GLY A 14 -41.08 -4.40 3.42
C GLY A 14 -39.94 -4.64 2.43
N GLY A 15 -38.72 -4.59 2.98
CA GLY A 15 -37.42 -4.91 2.35
C GLY A 15 -36.45 -3.74 2.52
N VAL A 16 -35.68 -3.61 3.61
CA VAL A 16 -34.56 -4.42 4.14
C VAL A 16 -33.37 -4.54 3.16
N GLY A 17 -32.26 -3.92 3.56
CA GLY A 17 -30.90 -4.06 2.99
C GLY A 17 -30.11 -2.76 3.22
N GLY A 18 -29.30 -2.56 4.26
CA GLY A 18 -28.55 -3.52 5.08
C GLY A 18 -27.06 -3.43 4.73
N GLY A 19 -26.41 -2.32 5.09
CA GLY A 19 -24.97 -2.08 4.90
C GLY A 19 -24.37 -1.46 6.15
N GLN A 20 -24.42 -2.21 7.25
CA GLN A 20 -23.88 -1.86 8.55
C GLN A 20 -22.35 -2.06 8.53
N GLY A 21 -21.61 -1.01 8.21
CA GLY A 21 -20.17 -0.95 8.47
C GLY A 21 -19.95 -0.83 9.98
N GLY A 22 -19.43 -1.88 10.60
CA GLY A 22 -19.28 -2.01 12.04
C GLY A 22 -18.39 -0.93 12.66
N GLY A 23 -19.01 0.08 13.26
CA GLY A 23 -18.40 0.85 14.34
C GLY A 23 -18.49 0.03 15.62
N ALA A 24 -17.34 -0.36 16.18
CA ALA A 24 -17.29 -0.97 17.51
C ALA A 24 -17.66 0.09 18.56
N SER A 25 -18.94 0.22 18.91
CA SER A 25 -19.38 0.96 20.08
C SER A 25 -19.30 0.05 21.31
N LEU A 26 -18.21 0.18 22.08
CA LEU A 26 -18.14 -0.37 23.42
C LEU A 26 -19.04 0.46 24.35
N GLY A 27 -20.33 0.13 24.36
CA GLY A 27 -21.29 0.66 25.33
C GLY A 27 -21.10 0.04 26.70
N GLY A 28 -20.48 0.77 27.63
CA GLY A 28 -20.46 0.47 29.05
C GLY A 28 -21.41 1.38 29.82
N LEU A 29 -22.60 0.86 30.16
CA LEU A 29 -23.50 1.45 31.13
C LEU A 29 -23.03 1.07 32.55
N LEU A 30 -22.41 2.00 33.29
CA LEU A 30 -22.30 1.93 34.74
C LEU A 30 -22.89 3.20 35.35
N GLY A 31 -24.05 3.04 36.00
CA GLY A 31 -24.56 4.00 36.96
C GLY A 31 -23.86 3.81 38.31
N GLY A 32 -23.51 4.91 38.98
CA GLY A 32 -22.98 4.89 40.33
C GLY A 32 -22.20 6.16 40.68
N LEU A 33 -22.69 6.87 41.70
CA LEU A 33 -22.23 8.19 42.18
C LEU A 33 -20.79 8.15 42.76
N GLY A 34 -19.95 9.12 42.39
CA GLY A 34 -18.71 9.47 43.10
C GLY A 34 -17.44 9.39 42.26
N GLY A 35 -16.82 10.54 41.97
CA GLY A 35 -15.53 10.63 41.27
C GLY A 35 -15.63 10.36 39.76
N GLY A 36 -16.22 11.30 39.03
CA GLY A 36 -16.50 11.16 37.59
C GLY A 36 -15.23 10.94 36.76
N ALA A 37 -14.95 9.67 36.45
CA ALA A 37 -14.09 9.31 35.33
C ALA A 37 -14.78 9.78 34.05
N ILE A 38 -14.28 10.87 33.46
CA ILE A 38 -14.64 11.29 32.12
C ILE A 38 -14.16 10.24 31.12
N SER A 39 -15.07 9.41 30.60
CA SER A 39 -14.79 8.59 29.42
C SER A 39 -14.80 9.49 28.18
N ALA A 40 -13.66 10.07 27.84
CA ALA A 40 -13.50 10.68 26.53
C ALA A 40 -13.56 9.58 25.47
N ALA A 41 -14.67 9.52 24.73
CA ALA A 41 -14.78 8.66 23.54
C ALA A 41 -13.84 9.22 22.46
N GLN A 42 -12.71 8.55 22.24
CA GLN A 42 -11.79 8.87 21.15
C GLN A 42 -12.40 8.41 19.82
N ASN A 43 -12.56 9.34 18.88
CA ASN A 43 -13.05 9.05 17.54
C ASN A 43 -11.85 8.76 16.63
N TYR A 44 -11.49 7.48 16.46
CA TYR A 44 -10.52 7.08 15.45
C TYR A 44 -11.11 7.30 14.06
N GLN A 45 -10.48 8.18 13.27
CA GLN A 45 -10.80 8.30 11.86
C GLN A 45 -10.02 7.23 11.10
N THR A 46 -10.73 6.26 10.55
CA THR A 46 -10.15 5.20 9.72
C THR A 46 -10.38 5.53 8.25
N THR A 47 -9.36 5.30 7.43
CA THR A 47 -9.45 5.44 5.98
C THR A 47 -9.01 4.15 5.32
N THR A 48 -9.76 3.66 4.33
CA THR A 48 -9.33 2.52 3.52
C THR A 48 -8.17 2.95 2.63
N MET A 49 -7.09 2.17 2.63
CA MET A 49 -5.95 2.37 1.74
C MET A 49 -5.83 1.19 0.76
N PRO A 50 -5.68 1.43 -0.55
CA PRO A 50 -5.44 0.36 -1.50
C PRO A 50 -4.02 -0.21 -1.31
N PHE A 51 -3.90 -1.54 -1.39
CA PHE A 51 -2.64 -2.26 -1.43
C PHE A 51 -2.64 -3.21 -2.62
N GLY A 52 -1.45 -3.64 -3.06
CA GLY A 52 -1.25 -4.52 -4.21
C GLY A 52 -0.54 -3.84 -5.37
N THR A 53 -0.63 -4.47 -6.54
CA THR A 53 0.03 -4.03 -7.77
C THR A 53 -0.96 -3.34 -8.70
N THR A 54 -0.60 -2.19 -9.25
CA THR A 54 -1.34 -1.49 -10.31
C THR A 54 -0.41 -1.21 -11.48
N LEU A 55 -0.94 -1.16 -12.69
CA LEU A 55 -0.17 -0.95 -13.90
C LEU A 55 -0.91 0.06 -14.78
N ASP A 56 -0.33 1.24 -14.94
CA ASP A 56 -0.82 2.23 -15.90
C ASP A 56 0.01 2.17 -17.17
N VAL A 57 -0.65 2.15 -18.33
CA VAL A 57 -0.01 1.97 -19.64
C VAL A 57 -0.63 2.92 -20.66
N ILE A 58 0.22 3.57 -21.44
CA ILE A 58 -0.18 4.36 -22.60
C ILE A 58 0.56 3.80 -23.83
N PRO A 59 -0.10 2.98 -24.66
CA PRO A 59 0.48 2.44 -25.88
C PRO A 59 0.18 3.32 -27.11
N TYR A 60 1.13 3.37 -28.04
CA TYR A 60 0.95 3.93 -29.39
C TYR A 60 1.71 3.09 -30.42
N VAL A 61 1.05 2.72 -31.52
CA VAL A 61 1.68 1.99 -32.62
C VAL A 61 2.31 3.00 -33.57
N ALA A 62 3.60 2.84 -33.85
CA ALA A 62 4.33 3.71 -34.77
C ALA A 62 3.89 3.48 -36.22
N SER A 63 4.26 4.41 -37.11
CA SER A 63 3.88 4.37 -38.53
C SER A 63 4.48 3.20 -39.29
N ASP A 64 5.51 2.55 -38.75
CA ASP A 64 6.10 1.35 -39.34
C ASP A 64 5.20 0.10 -39.17
N GLY A 65 4.19 0.18 -38.31
CA GLY A 65 3.28 -0.93 -38.01
C GLY A 65 3.86 -1.97 -37.05
N TYR A 66 5.15 -1.96 -36.75
CA TYR A 66 5.83 -2.99 -35.95
C TYR A 66 6.33 -2.48 -34.60
N THR A 67 6.60 -1.18 -34.47
CA THR A 67 7.13 -0.60 -33.22
C THR A 67 6.00 -0.06 -32.37
N ILE A 68 6.03 -0.38 -31.07
CA ILE A 68 5.09 0.09 -30.07
C ILE A 68 5.83 1.03 -29.13
N HIS A 69 5.39 2.29 -29.11
CA HIS A 69 5.80 3.26 -28.11
C HIS A 69 4.95 3.01 -26.87
N LEU A 70 5.61 2.74 -25.75
CA LEU A 70 4.95 2.32 -24.54
C LEU A 70 5.44 3.16 -23.36
N THR A 71 4.53 3.89 -22.73
CA THR A 71 4.77 4.49 -21.42
C THR A 71 4.15 3.58 -20.37
N VAL A 72 4.98 3.07 -19.46
CA VAL A 72 4.58 2.11 -18.42
C VAL A 72 4.88 2.68 -17.04
N ILE A 73 3.87 2.61 -16.16
CA ILE A 73 3.97 3.02 -14.76
C ILE A 73 3.44 1.89 -13.87
N PRO A 74 4.25 0.85 -13.59
CA PRO A 74 3.89 -0.15 -12.61
C PRO A 74 4.10 0.42 -11.20
N LYS A 75 3.13 0.17 -10.33
CA LYS A 75 3.15 0.59 -8.93
C LYS A 75 2.82 -0.60 -8.04
N ILE A 76 3.59 -0.79 -6.97
CA ILE A 76 3.38 -1.82 -5.95
C ILE A 76 3.24 -1.12 -4.62
N THR A 77 2.14 -1.39 -3.91
CA THR A 77 1.85 -0.87 -2.59
C THR A 77 1.76 -2.03 -1.59
N GLU A 78 2.69 -2.09 -0.63
CA GLU A 78 2.79 -3.12 0.40
C GLU A 78 2.43 -2.53 1.78
N PHE A 79 1.69 -3.28 2.58
CA PHE A 79 1.48 -2.97 4.00
C PHE A 79 2.60 -3.62 4.83
N LEU A 80 3.32 -2.81 5.61
CA LEU A 80 4.46 -3.26 6.41
C LEU A 80 4.10 -3.53 7.88
N GLY A 81 2.86 -3.27 8.30
CA GLY A 81 2.43 -3.37 9.69
C GLY A 81 2.09 -2.01 10.28
N TYR A 82 2.09 -1.91 11.61
CA TYR A 82 1.89 -0.66 12.31
C TYR A 82 3.19 -0.23 13.00
N GLU A 83 3.48 1.06 12.94
CA GLU A 83 4.54 1.69 13.73
C GLU A 83 4.00 2.05 15.11
N ASP A 84 4.82 1.82 16.13
CA ASP A 84 4.51 2.23 17.49
C ASP A 84 4.55 3.76 17.57
N ALA A 85 3.40 4.39 17.81
CA ALA A 85 3.36 5.83 17.99
C ALA A 85 3.93 6.24 19.36
N PRO A 86 4.66 7.36 19.44
CA PRO A 86 5.07 7.92 20.72
C PRO A 86 3.83 8.30 21.54
N PHE A 87 3.88 8.06 22.85
CA PHE A 87 2.82 8.45 23.77
C PHE A 87 2.53 9.95 23.65
N GLN A 88 1.33 10.31 23.23
CA GLN A 88 0.84 11.68 23.31
C GLN A 88 0.07 11.84 24.62
N ASN A 89 0.56 12.71 25.50
CA ASN A 89 -0.15 13.05 26.74
C ASN A 89 -1.32 13.98 26.36
N GLN A 90 -2.55 13.48 26.29
CA GLN A 90 -3.73 14.34 26.24
C GLN A 90 -4.18 14.66 27.66
N VAL A 91 -4.16 15.95 28.01
CA VAL A 91 -4.73 16.47 29.26
C VAL A 91 -6.16 16.90 28.97
N ILE A 92 -7.14 16.34 29.68
CA ILE A 92 -8.54 16.74 29.54
C ILE A 92 -8.90 17.66 30.71
N ALA A 93 -9.38 18.86 30.39
CA ALA A 93 -9.94 19.78 31.36
C ALA A 93 -11.34 19.31 31.76
N GLY A 94 -11.54 18.97 33.03
CA GLY A 94 -12.86 18.69 33.59
C GLY A 94 -13.69 19.97 33.78
N VAL A 95 -15.00 19.82 33.94
CA VAL A 95 -15.88 20.92 34.38
C VAL A 95 -15.40 21.40 35.75
N GLY A 96 -15.00 22.67 35.85
CA GLY A 96 -14.44 23.26 37.07
C GLY A 96 -12.92 23.42 37.09
N ASN A 97 -12.24 23.39 35.94
CA ASN A 97 -10.79 23.63 35.83
C ASN A 97 -9.92 22.59 36.59
N THR A 98 -10.50 21.45 36.96
CA THR A 98 -9.78 20.32 37.53
C THR A 98 -9.13 19.52 36.40
N VAL A 99 -7.81 19.42 36.45
CA VAL A 99 -7.02 18.65 35.48
C VAL A 99 -7.27 17.17 35.73
N SER A 100 -7.92 16.49 34.78
CA SER A 100 -8.04 15.03 34.81
C SER A 100 -6.74 14.43 34.25
N ALA A 101 -6.35 13.28 34.78
CA ALA A 101 -5.08 12.59 34.48
C ALA A 101 -4.79 12.54 32.97
N ALA A 102 -3.52 12.71 32.60
CA ALA A 102 -3.09 12.57 31.22
C ALA A 102 -3.42 11.18 30.69
N LEU A 103 -4.23 11.10 29.64
CA LEU A 103 -4.46 9.85 28.94
C LEU A 103 -3.26 9.62 28.01
N GLN A 104 -2.48 8.59 28.29
CA GLN A 104 -1.43 8.08 27.41
C GLN A 104 -2.03 6.97 26.56
N GLN A 105 -2.30 7.26 25.29
CA GLN A 105 -2.79 6.26 24.35
C GLN A 105 -1.92 6.24 23.09
N PRO A 106 -1.16 5.16 22.86
CA PRO A 106 -0.43 4.99 21.61
C PRO A 106 -1.42 4.67 20.49
N LEU A 107 -1.43 5.51 19.44
CA LEU A 107 -2.19 5.26 18.21
C LEU A 107 -1.24 4.67 17.15
N ALA A 108 -1.25 3.36 16.98
CA ALA A 108 -0.39 2.70 16.01
C ALA A 108 -0.75 3.13 14.57
N LEU A 109 0.23 3.66 13.83
CA LEU A 109 0.03 4.17 12.47
C LEU A 109 0.43 3.11 11.44
N PRO A 110 -0.35 2.88 10.37
CA PRO A 110 0.02 1.89 9.36
C PRO A 110 1.25 2.35 8.57
N SER A 111 2.24 1.48 8.47
CA SER A 111 3.44 1.69 7.65
C SER A 111 3.19 1.09 6.26
N ILE A 112 3.33 1.90 5.21
CA ILE A 112 3.06 1.53 3.82
C ILE A 112 4.31 1.74 2.98
N ARG A 113 4.62 0.79 2.12
CA ARG A 113 5.70 0.89 1.15
C ARG A 113 5.15 0.98 -0.25
N VAL A 114 5.48 2.05 -0.97
CA VAL A 114 5.14 2.21 -2.39
C VAL A 114 6.41 2.12 -3.22
N ARG A 115 6.40 1.30 -4.27
CA ARG A 115 7.44 1.23 -5.30
C ARG A 115 6.81 1.54 -6.64
N TYR A 116 7.40 2.43 -7.41
CA TYR A 116 6.97 2.71 -8.78
C TYR A 116 8.18 3.02 -9.65
N ILE A 117 8.03 2.82 -10.95
CA ILE A 117 8.98 3.24 -11.97
C ILE A 117 8.18 3.88 -13.10
N THR A 118 8.75 4.86 -13.79
CA THR A 118 8.17 5.42 -15.00
C THR A 118 9.15 5.18 -16.12
N SER A 119 8.72 4.48 -17.16
CA SER A 119 9.57 4.17 -18.30
C SER A 119 8.83 4.43 -19.60
N SER A 120 9.52 5.03 -20.56
CA SER A 120 9.04 5.25 -21.91
C SER A 120 9.98 4.52 -22.85
N VAL A 121 9.44 3.52 -23.55
CA VAL A 121 10.24 2.55 -24.29
C VAL A 121 9.65 2.32 -25.67
N HIS A 122 10.52 2.00 -26.62
CA HIS A 122 10.15 1.56 -27.94
C HIS A 122 10.46 0.06 -28.02
N VAL A 123 9.45 -0.74 -28.34
CA VAL A 123 9.56 -2.20 -28.35
C VAL A 123 8.80 -2.74 -29.54
N TRP A 124 9.36 -3.74 -30.20
CA TRP A 124 8.69 -4.37 -31.34
C TRP A 124 7.53 -5.27 -30.92
N ASP A 125 6.55 -5.42 -31.80
CA ASP A 125 5.39 -6.29 -31.62
C ASP A 125 5.82 -7.73 -31.31
N GLY A 126 5.41 -8.24 -30.13
CA GLY A 126 5.73 -9.59 -29.67
C GLY A 126 7.08 -9.73 -28.96
N GLN A 127 7.91 -8.67 -28.94
CA GLN A 127 9.19 -8.70 -28.22
C GLN A 127 9.00 -8.41 -26.73
N THR A 128 9.79 -9.07 -25.89
CA THR A 128 9.83 -8.80 -24.45
C THR A 128 10.96 -7.84 -24.11
N LEU A 129 10.63 -6.74 -23.46
CA LEU A 129 11.57 -5.78 -22.90
C LEU A 129 11.69 -5.94 -21.39
N VAL A 130 12.92 -5.91 -20.89
CA VAL A 130 13.21 -5.84 -19.46
C VAL A 130 13.39 -4.37 -19.09
N LEU A 131 12.46 -3.80 -18.32
CA LEU A 131 12.53 -2.40 -17.87
C LEU A 131 13.54 -2.19 -16.72
N GLY A 132 14.15 -3.28 -16.26
CA GLY A 132 15.07 -3.31 -15.13
C GLY A 132 14.38 -3.72 -13.84
N GLY A 133 15.08 -3.46 -12.72
CA GLY A 133 14.63 -3.85 -11.41
C GLY A 133 15.05 -2.89 -10.30
N LEU A 134 14.21 -2.78 -9.27
CA LEU A 134 14.52 -2.01 -8.06
C LEU A 134 15.10 -2.98 -7.02
N ILE A 135 16.38 -2.82 -6.68
CA ILE A 135 17.07 -3.61 -5.66
C ILE A 135 16.87 -2.91 -4.32
N ALA A 136 16.27 -3.61 -3.35
CA ALA A 136 16.15 -3.14 -1.99
C ALA A 136 16.87 -4.12 -1.03
N GLU A 137 17.75 -3.58 -0.21
CA GLU A 137 18.40 -4.31 0.88
C GLU A 137 17.95 -3.71 2.22
N ASN A 138 17.38 -4.54 3.09
CA ASN A 138 17.05 -4.18 4.46
C ASN A 138 17.99 -4.93 5.41
N VAL A 139 18.80 -4.19 6.17
CA VAL A 139 19.78 -4.76 7.11
C VAL A 139 19.36 -4.38 8.53
N VAL A 140 18.84 -5.34 9.27
CA VAL A 140 18.50 -5.18 10.69
C VAL A 140 19.60 -5.82 11.53
N LYS A 141 20.35 -5.01 12.27
CA LYS A 141 21.39 -5.46 13.21
C LYS A 141 20.93 -5.18 14.64
N VAL A 142 20.62 -6.24 15.38
CA VAL A 142 20.32 -6.17 16.81
C VAL A 142 21.56 -6.66 17.56
N LYS A 143 22.05 -5.83 18.50
CA LYS A 143 23.18 -6.16 19.36
C LYS A 143 22.76 -6.02 20.81
N ASP A 144 22.57 -7.14 21.48
CA ASP A 144 22.27 -7.20 22.90
C ASP A 144 23.55 -7.51 23.65
N LYS A 145 23.89 -6.69 24.65
CA LYS A 145 25.04 -6.95 25.53
C LYS A 145 24.65 -6.79 26.99
N VAL A 146 25.18 -7.67 27.84
CA VAL A 146 25.09 -7.50 29.28
C VAL A 146 26.01 -6.34 29.68
N PRO A 147 25.52 -5.31 30.38
CA PRO A 147 26.36 -4.22 30.89
C PRO A 147 27.55 -4.75 31.71
N MET A 148 28.71 -4.09 31.65
CA MET A 148 29.99 -4.50 32.27
C MET A 148 30.63 -5.79 31.71
N LEU A 149 29.94 -6.93 31.75
CA LEU A 149 30.52 -8.22 31.33
C LEU A 149 30.67 -8.32 29.80
N GLY A 150 29.79 -7.64 29.09
CA GLY A 150 29.77 -7.57 27.64
C GLY A 150 30.88 -6.72 27.03
N ASP A 151 31.80 -6.11 27.78
CA ASP A 151 32.95 -5.37 27.22
C ASP A 151 34.31 -5.95 27.66
N VAL A 152 34.32 -7.02 28.46
CA VAL A 152 35.55 -7.63 28.96
C VAL A 152 36.33 -8.30 27.81
N PRO A 153 37.63 -8.02 27.65
CA PRO A 153 38.48 -8.71 26.68
C PRO A 153 38.55 -10.22 27.01
N PHE A 154 38.75 -11.07 26.00
CA PHE A 154 38.75 -12.54 26.08
C PHE A 154 37.40 -13.22 26.36
N ILE A 155 36.60 -12.77 27.34
CA ILE A 155 35.36 -13.46 27.76
C ILE A 155 34.06 -12.76 27.35
N GLY A 156 34.10 -11.49 26.96
CA GLY A 156 32.89 -10.72 26.69
C GLY A 156 32.06 -11.22 25.51
N ARG A 157 32.55 -12.15 24.68
CA ARG A 157 31.76 -12.76 23.59
C ARG A 157 30.69 -13.73 24.09
N LEU A 158 30.84 -14.31 25.30
CA LEU A 158 29.83 -15.16 25.92
C LEU A 158 28.65 -14.37 26.51
N PHE A 159 28.84 -13.07 26.73
CA PHE A 159 27.86 -12.15 27.35
C PHE A 159 27.29 -11.13 26.35
N ARG A 160 27.47 -11.40 25.05
CA ARG A 160 26.95 -10.61 23.93
C ARG A 160 26.14 -11.53 23.02
N SER A 161 24.98 -11.07 22.57
CA SER A 161 24.17 -11.71 21.54
C SER A 161 24.08 -10.74 20.36
N GLU A 162 24.55 -11.18 19.20
CA GLU A 162 24.40 -10.42 17.95
C GLU A 162 23.43 -11.18 17.05
N ARG A 163 22.35 -10.50 16.64
CA ARG A 163 21.41 -11.01 15.65
C ARG A 163 21.42 -10.08 14.45
N SER A 164 21.88 -10.60 13.31
CA SER A 164 21.80 -9.91 12.03
C SER A 164 20.73 -10.58 11.18
N ALA A 165 19.76 -9.81 10.70
CA ALA A 165 18.79 -10.24 9.71
C ALA A 165 18.96 -9.34 8.47
N THR A 166 19.28 -9.96 7.33
CA THR A 166 19.38 -9.28 6.04
C THR A 166 18.28 -9.80 5.14
N GLU A 167 17.40 -8.91 4.68
CA GLU A 167 16.35 -9.21 3.71
C GLU A 167 16.66 -8.48 2.41
N LYS A 168 16.84 -9.23 1.32
CA LYS A 168 17.05 -8.68 -0.03
C LYS A 168 15.79 -8.91 -0.86
N LYS A 169 15.23 -7.83 -1.41
CA LYS A 169 14.09 -7.89 -2.33
C LYS A 169 14.50 -7.30 -3.67
N ASN A 170 14.36 -8.10 -4.72
CA ASN A 170 14.59 -7.70 -6.10
C ASN A 170 13.24 -7.67 -6.81
N LEU A 171 12.88 -6.51 -7.38
CA LEU A 171 11.74 -6.41 -8.27
C LEU A 171 12.25 -6.46 -9.71
N MET A 172 11.66 -7.28 -10.59
CA MET A 172 11.97 -7.30 -12.03
C MET A 172 10.68 -7.09 -12.81
N ILE A 173 10.73 -6.24 -13.84
CA ILE A 173 9.56 -5.92 -14.66
C ILE A 173 9.86 -6.27 -16.12
N PHE A 174 9.03 -7.18 -16.66
CA PHE A 174 9.05 -7.61 -18.05
C PHE A 174 7.78 -7.11 -18.73
N VAL A 175 7.93 -6.59 -19.95
CA VAL A 175 6.79 -6.10 -20.72
C VAL A 175 6.87 -6.65 -22.14
N SER A 176 5.78 -7.28 -22.57
CA SER A 176 5.66 -7.95 -23.88
C SER A 176 4.39 -7.47 -24.57
N PRO A 177 4.43 -6.33 -25.28
CA PRO A 177 3.26 -5.83 -25.97
C PRO A 177 3.01 -6.60 -27.27
N ARG A 178 1.74 -6.70 -27.66
CA ARG A 178 1.32 -7.36 -28.90
C ARG A 178 0.26 -6.55 -29.64
N ILE A 179 0.40 -6.42 -30.96
CA ILE A 179 -0.59 -5.78 -31.83
C ILE A 179 -1.59 -6.86 -32.28
N ILE A 180 -2.88 -6.59 -32.04
CA ILE A 180 -3.97 -7.48 -32.41
C ILE A 180 -4.96 -6.75 -33.32
N ASP A 181 -5.54 -7.49 -34.25
CA ASP A 181 -6.63 -7.01 -35.08
C ASP A 181 -7.96 -6.94 -34.28
N PRO A 182 -9.02 -6.32 -34.84
CA PRO A 182 -10.33 -6.28 -34.18
C PRO A 182 -10.98 -7.65 -33.93
N ALA A 183 -10.51 -8.70 -34.61
CA ALA A 183 -10.95 -10.08 -34.39
C ALA A 183 -10.12 -10.80 -33.30
N GLY A 184 -9.11 -10.14 -32.72
CA GLY A 184 -8.23 -10.67 -31.69
C GLY A 184 -7.05 -11.49 -32.22
N ASN A 185 -6.84 -11.55 -33.53
CA ASN A 185 -5.69 -12.23 -34.11
C ASN A 185 -4.44 -11.35 -34.06
N PRO A 186 -3.24 -11.93 -33.90
CA PRO A 186 -1.99 -11.20 -34.07
C PRO A 186 -1.91 -10.57 -35.47
N VAL A 187 -1.58 -9.29 -35.53
CA VAL A 187 -1.37 -8.61 -36.83
C VAL A 187 -0.10 -9.12 -37.50
N HIS A 188 0.93 -9.41 -36.71
CA HIS A 188 2.17 -10.02 -37.21
C HIS A 188 2.35 -11.43 -36.65
N THR A 189 2.79 -12.32 -37.52
CA THR A 189 3.25 -13.65 -37.16
C THR A 189 4.76 -13.69 -37.08
N GLU A 190 5.33 -14.74 -36.47
CA GLU A 190 6.78 -14.88 -36.30
C GLU A 190 7.54 -14.89 -37.64
N THR A 191 6.88 -15.29 -38.74
CA THR A 191 7.47 -15.25 -40.09
C THR A 191 7.48 -13.85 -40.71
N ASP A 192 6.68 -12.92 -40.19
CA ASP A 192 6.48 -11.57 -40.74
C ASP A 192 7.15 -10.47 -39.90
N TRP A 193 7.88 -10.85 -38.85
CA TRP A 193 8.59 -9.91 -38.00
C TRP A 193 9.79 -9.28 -38.72
N PRO A 194 10.02 -7.97 -38.54
CA PRO A 194 11.16 -7.27 -39.14
C PRO A 194 12.49 -7.59 -38.45
N TYR A 195 12.47 -8.48 -37.45
CA TYR A 195 13.60 -8.87 -36.63
C TYR A 195 13.67 -10.39 -36.43
N ASN A 196 14.86 -10.90 -36.14
CA ASN A 196 15.05 -12.31 -35.85
C ASN A 196 14.81 -12.57 -34.35
N PRO A 197 13.78 -13.34 -33.97
CA PRO A 197 13.49 -13.59 -32.55
C PRO A 197 14.58 -14.40 -31.83
N ASN A 198 15.47 -15.05 -32.56
CA ASN A 198 16.57 -15.83 -32.00
C ASN A 198 17.80 -14.99 -31.66
N ASN A 199 17.77 -13.67 -31.88
CA ASN A 199 18.86 -12.77 -31.51
C ASN A 199 18.38 -11.67 -30.56
N ILE A 200 19.31 -11.16 -29.75
CA ILE A 200 19.06 -10.00 -28.89
C ILE A 200 19.37 -8.76 -29.74
N PRO A 201 18.41 -7.86 -29.98
CA PRO A 201 18.69 -6.64 -30.73
C PRO A 201 19.66 -5.73 -29.95
N GLY A 202 20.43 -4.93 -30.69
CA GLY A 202 21.37 -3.99 -30.10
C GLY A 202 20.65 -2.99 -29.20
N GLN A 203 21.03 -2.95 -27.92
CA GLN A 203 20.48 -1.98 -26.98
C GLN A 203 21.21 -0.65 -27.14
N ALA A 204 20.47 0.45 -27.23
CA ALA A 204 21.05 1.78 -27.11
C ALA A 204 21.71 1.90 -25.71
N PRO A 205 22.87 2.55 -25.58
CA PRO A 205 23.49 2.79 -24.28
C PRO A 205 22.48 3.48 -23.33
N VAL A 206 22.44 3.02 -22.07
CA VAL A 206 21.67 3.71 -21.03
C VAL A 206 22.22 5.13 -20.93
N LEU A 207 21.40 6.13 -21.24
CA LEU A 207 21.74 7.52 -21.01
C LEU A 207 21.86 7.72 -19.51
N ASP A 208 23.08 7.89 -19.01
CA ASP A 208 23.32 8.28 -17.63
C ASP A 208 22.71 9.68 -17.42
N GLN A 209 21.59 9.75 -16.70
CA GLN A 209 20.98 11.02 -16.31
C GLN A 209 21.70 11.67 -15.10
N ALA A 210 22.93 11.29 -14.78
CA ALA A 210 23.77 12.04 -13.86
C ALA A 210 24.39 13.27 -14.56
N GLY A 211 23.60 14.33 -14.68
CA GLY A 211 24.10 15.61 -15.21
C GLY A 211 23.09 16.74 -15.22
N ASN A 212 22.61 17.16 -14.04
CA ASN A 212 22.50 18.58 -13.62
C ASN A 212 22.02 18.66 -12.16
#